data_AF-A0A6J8C946-F1
#
_entry.id   AF-A0A6J8C946-F1
#
_cell.length_a   1.000
_cell.length_b   1.000
_cell.length_c   1.000
_cell.angle_alpha   90.00
_cell.angle_beta   90.00
_cell.angle_gamma   90.00
#
_symmetry.space_group_name_H-M   'P 1'
#
loop_
_entity.id
_entity.type
_entity.pdbx_description
1 polymer ?
#
loop_
_entity_poly.entity_id
_entity_poly.type
_entity_poly.pdbx_seq_one_letter_code
_entity_poly.pdbx_strand_id
1 'polypeptide(L)'
;MKTETLTKLEELYLVPENCKRLQVPKVNKEIWRGFKSKRQRDPDLALQNVQKCMTTTLLMVVKSLNVMKSGGDMNEVKNTTKDMFKMLTHGIYTSNRKRKQLITPGVPLKYRRVTDVDTPVTEYLFGDNLDTKLEDLEKEDRRINKLSFNDSFLEGRRVEKRPGPPWQKPPPYFQPKLMQKLLDKYMYRRATRTRR
;
A
#
# COMPACT_ATOMS: atom_id res chain seq x y z
N MET A 1 -17.64 -8.59 10.58
CA MET A 1 -17.65 -8.90 12.03
C MET A 1 -17.19 -7.66 12.79
N LYS A 2 -17.84 -7.30 13.91
CA LYS A 2 -17.46 -6.10 14.68
C LYS A 2 -16.10 -6.33 15.35
N THR A 3 -15.15 -5.43 15.14
CA THR A 3 -13.79 -5.48 15.72
C THR A 3 -13.82 -5.49 17.25
N GLU A 4 -14.81 -4.85 17.87
CA GLU A 4 -15.00 -4.77 19.32
C GLU A 4 -15.21 -6.14 20.00
N THR A 5 -15.79 -7.11 19.29
CA THR A 5 -15.94 -8.48 19.85
C THR A 5 -14.63 -9.25 19.85
N LEU A 6 -13.71 -8.91 18.96
CA LEU A 6 -12.43 -9.60 18.79
C LEU A 6 -11.39 -9.07 19.78
N THR A 7 -11.37 -7.76 20.02
CA THR A 7 -10.52 -7.16 21.07
C THR A 7 -10.87 -7.69 22.46
N LYS A 8 -12.16 -7.88 22.75
CA LYS A 8 -12.60 -8.53 23.99
C LYS A 8 -12.08 -9.96 24.14
N LEU A 9 -12.02 -10.72 23.03
CA LEU A 9 -11.44 -12.06 23.05
C LEU A 9 -9.92 -12.00 23.26
N GLU A 10 -9.22 -11.04 22.69
CA GLU A 10 -7.79 -10.86 22.96
C GLU A 10 -7.50 -10.55 24.43
N GLU A 11 -8.35 -9.76 25.08
CA GLU A 11 -8.23 -9.41 26.51
C GLU A 11 -8.56 -10.59 27.44
N LEU A 12 -9.49 -11.46 27.04
CA LEU A 12 -9.90 -12.63 27.84
C LEU A 12 -8.84 -13.74 27.87
N TYR A 13 -8.02 -13.86 26.82
CA TYR A 13 -7.03 -14.93 26.69
C TYR A 13 -5.62 -14.35 26.70
N LEU A 14 -5.14 -14.02 27.90
CA LEU A 14 -3.79 -13.50 28.13
C LEU A 14 -2.76 -14.62 28.08
N VAL A 15 -1.57 -14.29 27.55
CA VAL A 15 -0.42 -15.19 27.54
C VAL A 15 0.07 -15.36 28.98
N PRO A 16 0.19 -16.60 29.49
CA PRO A 16 0.65 -16.83 30.85
C PRO A 16 2.14 -16.47 31.00
N GLU A 17 2.55 -16.09 32.22
CA GLU A 17 3.90 -15.54 32.48
C GLU A 17 5.04 -16.50 32.14
N ASN A 18 4.78 -17.81 32.22
CA ASN A 18 5.75 -18.85 31.86
C ASN A 18 5.92 -19.02 30.34
N CYS A 19 5.04 -18.45 29.52
CA CYS A 19 5.03 -18.58 28.06
C CYS A 19 5.34 -17.26 27.33
N LYS A 20 6.29 -16.45 27.83
CA LYS A 20 6.62 -15.13 27.24
C LYS A 20 6.91 -15.16 25.72
N ARG A 21 7.44 -16.28 25.22
CA ARG A 21 7.74 -16.47 23.78
C ARG A 21 6.50 -16.60 22.89
N LEU A 22 5.35 -16.87 23.49
CA LEU A 22 4.07 -16.92 22.79
C LEU A 22 3.50 -15.50 22.59
N GLN A 23 4.02 -14.49 23.29
CA GLN A 23 3.64 -13.11 23.05
C GLN A 23 4.11 -12.66 21.67
N VAL A 24 3.23 -12.00 20.92
CA VAL A 24 3.55 -11.45 19.60
C VAL A 24 4.68 -10.43 19.72
N PRO A 25 5.84 -10.66 19.09
CA PRO A 25 6.96 -9.75 19.17
C PRO A 25 6.63 -8.43 18.48
N LYS A 26 7.14 -7.34 19.06
CA LYS A 26 7.10 -6.02 18.45
C LYS A 26 8.47 -5.70 17.91
N VAL A 27 8.51 -5.00 16.78
CA VAL A 27 9.75 -4.41 16.27
C VAL A 27 10.34 -3.47 17.33
N ASN A 28 11.66 -3.56 17.54
CA ASN A 28 12.41 -2.70 18.44
C ASN A 28 12.09 -1.22 18.20
N LYS A 29 11.94 -0.44 19.28
CA LYS A 29 11.47 0.95 19.21
C LYS A 29 12.37 1.83 18.34
N GLU A 30 13.67 1.56 18.36
CA GLU A 30 14.70 2.25 17.58
C GLU A 30 14.45 2.07 16.09
N ILE A 31 14.25 0.81 15.66
CA ILE A 31 13.95 0.46 14.26
C ILE A 31 12.57 1.00 13.87
N TRP A 32 11.58 0.87 14.76
CA TRP A 32 10.20 1.31 14.53
C TRP A 32 10.12 2.82 14.24
N ARG A 33 10.88 3.62 14.98
CA ARG A 33 10.99 5.08 14.77
C ARG A 33 11.65 5.43 13.44
N GLY A 34 12.55 4.58 12.94
CA GLY A 34 13.23 4.77 11.65
C GLY A 34 12.32 4.63 10.43
N PHE A 35 11.16 3.96 10.55
CA PHE A 35 10.19 3.87 9.46
C PHE A 35 9.56 5.23 9.17
N LYS A 36 9.78 5.74 7.95
CA LYS A 36 9.32 7.07 7.49
C LYS A 36 7.92 7.06 6.90
N SER A 37 7.45 5.91 6.43
CA SER A 37 6.16 5.80 5.75
C SER A 37 5.28 4.68 6.32
N LYS A 38 3.96 4.86 6.22
CA LYS A 38 2.98 3.80 6.54
C LYS A 38 3.23 2.54 5.73
N ARG A 39 3.65 2.65 4.46
CA ARG A 39 3.98 1.51 3.60
C ARG A 39 5.03 0.57 4.19
N GLN A 40 5.95 1.07 5.02
CA GLN A 40 6.95 0.26 5.72
C GLN A 40 6.41 -0.39 7.00
N ARG A 41 5.46 0.27 7.68
CA ARG A 41 4.89 -0.20 8.96
C ARG A 41 3.71 -1.15 8.78
N ASP A 42 2.85 -0.87 7.80
CA ASP A 42 1.58 -1.57 7.63
C ASP A 42 1.71 -3.07 7.33
N PRO A 43 2.73 -3.56 6.59
CA PRO A 43 2.95 -5.00 6.41
C PRO A 43 3.24 -5.71 7.74
N ASP A 44 4.13 -5.12 8.54
CA ASP A 44 4.51 -5.66 9.85
C ASP A 44 3.33 -5.66 10.82
N LEU A 45 2.57 -4.55 10.92
CA LEU A 45 1.36 -4.50 11.75
C LEU A 45 0.33 -5.55 11.35
N ALA A 46 0.16 -5.79 10.05
CA ALA A 46 -0.76 -6.81 9.57
C ALA A 46 -0.30 -8.21 9.97
N LEU A 47 1.00 -8.51 9.89
CA LEU A 47 1.56 -9.78 10.35
C LEU A 47 1.44 -9.94 11.86
N GLN A 48 1.70 -8.89 12.65
CA GLN A 48 1.48 -8.91 14.10
C GLN A 48 0.01 -9.21 14.43
N ASN A 49 -0.94 -8.62 13.71
CA ASN A 49 -2.36 -8.90 13.93
C ASN A 49 -2.72 -10.36 13.61
N VAL A 50 -2.20 -10.93 12.53
CA VAL A 50 -2.39 -12.36 12.21
C VAL A 50 -1.79 -13.25 13.30
N GLN A 51 -0.58 -12.92 13.78
CA GLN A 51 0.06 -13.64 14.88
C GLN A 51 -0.73 -13.54 16.19
N LYS A 52 -1.36 -12.40 16.48
CA LYS A 52 -2.24 -12.25 17.65
C LYS A 52 -3.42 -13.18 17.55
N CYS A 53 -4.11 -13.21 16.40
CA CYS A 53 -5.23 -14.14 16.19
C CYS A 53 -4.79 -15.60 16.42
N MET A 54 -3.65 -16.02 15.84
CA MET A 54 -3.12 -17.38 16.04
C MET A 54 -2.80 -17.68 17.50
N THR A 55 -2.15 -16.73 18.18
CA THR A 55 -1.76 -16.85 19.59
C THR A 55 -2.98 -16.98 20.50
N THR A 56 -3.96 -16.09 20.34
CA THR A 56 -5.21 -16.09 21.10
C THR A 56 -5.98 -17.39 20.86
N THR A 57 -6.07 -17.87 19.62
CA THR A 57 -6.68 -19.17 19.32
C THR A 57 -5.92 -20.32 19.98
N LEU A 58 -4.59 -20.32 19.99
CA LEU A 58 -3.81 -21.37 20.66
C LEU A 58 -4.10 -21.41 22.17
N LEU A 59 -4.21 -20.25 22.82
CA LEU A 59 -4.57 -20.16 24.24
C LEU A 59 -5.98 -20.69 24.50
N MET A 60 -6.94 -20.41 23.62
CA MET A 60 -8.29 -20.97 23.67
C MET A 60 -8.28 -22.50 23.57
N VAL A 61 -7.45 -23.07 22.68
CA VAL A 61 -7.27 -24.53 22.54
C VAL A 61 -6.75 -25.13 23.85
N VAL A 62 -5.70 -24.54 24.42
CA VAL A 62 -5.15 -25.00 25.71
C VAL A 62 -6.20 -24.94 26.82
N LYS A 63 -6.97 -23.86 26.90
CA LYS A 63 -8.08 -23.73 27.86
C LYS A 63 -9.09 -24.86 27.67
N SER A 64 -9.50 -25.12 26.43
CA SER A 64 -10.48 -26.16 26.10
C SER A 64 -9.96 -27.56 26.45
N LEU A 65 -8.68 -27.84 26.19
CA LEU A 65 -8.04 -29.10 26.57
C LEU A 65 -8.01 -29.29 28.09
N ASN A 66 -7.73 -28.22 28.85
CA ASN A 66 -7.74 -28.27 30.31
C ASN A 66 -9.15 -28.58 30.87
N VAL A 67 -10.18 -27.92 30.33
CA VAL A 67 -11.59 -28.17 30.72
C VAL A 67 -11.98 -29.62 30.41
N MET A 68 -11.63 -30.13 29.23
CA MET A 68 -11.91 -31.53 28.87
C MET A 68 -11.16 -32.52 29.79
N LYS A 69 -9.90 -32.24 30.10
CA LYS A 69 -9.09 -33.10 30.99
C LYS A 69 -9.62 -33.13 32.42
N SER A 70 -10.15 -32.01 32.93
CA SER A 70 -10.71 -31.92 34.27
C SER A 70 -12.15 -32.44 34.38
N GLY A 71 -12.75 -32.92 33.28
CA GLY A 71 -14.18 -33.28 33.25
C GLY A 71 -15.11 -32.08 33.46
N GLY A 72 -14.68 -30.88 33.06
CA GLY A 72 -15.44 -29.64 33.22
C GLY A 72 -16.60 -29.49 32.23
N ASP A 73 -17.22 -28.31 32.20
CA ASP A 73 -18.41 -28.06 31.40
C ASP A 73 -18.12 -28.08 29.88
N MET A 74 -18.71 -29.04 29.18
CA MET A 74 -18.59 -29.15 27.73
C MET A 74 -19.28 -28.01 26.96
N ASN A 75 -20.20 -27.28 27.59
CA ASN A 75 -20.76 -26.07 26.97
C ASN A 75 -19.72 -24.94 26.91
N GLU A 76 -18.84 -24.83 27.91
CA GLU A 76 -17.72 -23.91 27.87
C GLU A 76 -16.77 -24.24 26.71
N VAL A 77 -16.47 -25.52 26.51
CA VAL A 77 -15.65 -25.99 25.37
C VAL A 77 -16.32 -25.63 24.03
N LYS A 78 -17.62 -25.87 23.90
CA LYS A 78 -18.39 -25.50 22.68
C LYS A 78 -18.35 -24.00 22.41
N ASN A 79 -18.55 -23.17 23.42
CA ASN A 79 -18.53 -21.72 23.27
C ASN A 79 -17.13 -21.21 22.93
N THR A 80 -16.10 -21.73 23.62
CA THR A 80 -14.70 -21.42 23.33
C THR A 80 -14.34 -21.81 21.90
N THR A 81 -14.81 -22.98 21.42
CA THR A 81 -14.59 -23.43 20.04
C THR A 81 -15.24 -22.49 19.01
N LYS A 82 -16.47 -22.00 19.27
CA LYS A 82 -17.09 -20.98 18.41
C LYS A 82 -16.25 -19.71 18.34
N ASP A 83 -15.68 -19.28 19.46
CA ASP A 83 -14.83 -18.10 19.50
C ASP A 83 -13.47 -18.34 18.83
N MET A 84 -12.92 -19.56 18.90
CA MET A 84 -11.74 -19.96 18.10
C MET A 84 -12.01 -19.80 16.60
N PHE A 85 -13.14 -20.32 16.10
CA PHE A 85 -13.51 -20.18 14.70
C PHE A 85 -13.65 -18.71 14.27
N LYS A 86 -14.25 -17.87 15.12
CA LYS A 86 -14.35 -16.42 14.89
C LYS A 86 -12.97 -15.76 14.79
N MET A 87 -12.04 -16.09 15.69
CA MET A 87 -10.68 -15.54 15.66
C MET A 87 -9.90 -16.00 14.42
N LEU A 88 -9.96 -17.30 14.08
CA LEU A 88 -9.25 -17.85 12.92
C LEU A 88 -9.78 -17.28 11.60
N THR A 89 -11.10 -17.27 11.42
CA THR A 89 -11.72 -16.70 10.22
C THR A 89 -11.42 -15.21 10.09
N HIS A 90 -11.33 -14.47 11.20
CA HIS A 90 -10.88 -13.08 11.18
C HIS A 90 -9.41 -12.94 10.75
N GLY A 91 -8.51 -13.77 11.28
CA GLY A 91 -7.10 -13.79 10.87
C GLY A 91 -6.92 -14.10 9.38
N ILE A 92 -7.68 -15.05 8.84
CA ILE A 92 -7.69 -15.38 7.41
C ILE A 92 -8.21 -14.21 6.58
N TYR A 93 -9.33 -13.61 6.99
CA TYR A 93 -9.91 -12.45 6.31
C TYR A 93 -8.94 -11.27 6.26
N THR A 94 -8.31 -10.92 7.38
CA THR A 94 -7.36 -9.80 7.46
C THR A 94 -6.09 -10.06 6.67
N SER A 95 -5.59 -11.31 6.68
CA SER A 95 -4.46 -11.73 5.86
C SER A 95 -4.76 -11.55 4.37
N ASN A 96 -5.90 -12.06 3.89
CA ASN A 96 -6.29 -11.90 2.49
C ASN A 96 -6.50 -10.43 2.10
N ARG A 97 -7.12 -9.63 2.96
CA ARG A 97 -7.25 -8.17 2.76
C ARG A 97 -5.88 -7.50 2.62
N LYS A 98 -4.91 -7.90 3.44
CA LYS A 98 -3.55 -7.37 3.34
C LYS A 98 -2.83 -7.82 2.07
N ARG A 99 -3.00 -9.08 1.66
CA ARG A 99 -2.45 -9.60 0.40
C ARG A 99 -2.91 -8.76 -0.80
N LYS A 100 -4.19 -8.40 -0.87
CA LYS A 100 -4.70 -7.47 -1.90
C LYS A 100 -3.94 -6.15 -1.89
N GLN A 101 -3.84 -5.51 -0.73
CA GLN A 101 -3.14 -4.22 -0.59
C GLN A 101 -1.66 -4.27 -0.98
N LEU A 102 -0.99 -5.42 -0.81
CA LEU A 102 0.41 -5.60 -1.20
C LEU A 102 0.57 -5.84 -2.70
N ILE A 103 -0.39 -6.48 -3.35
CA ILE A 103 -0.36 -6.79 -4.79
C ILE A 103 -0.82 -5.59 -5.63
N THR A 104 -1.87 -4.87 -5.21
CA THR A 104 -2.46 -3.74 -5.94
C THR A 104 -1.45 -2.70 -6.46
N PRO A 105 -0.40 -2.29 -5.72
CA PRO A 105 0.60 -1.34 -6.22
C PRO A 105 1.37 -1.83 -7.44
N GLY A 106 1.58 -3.15 -7.57
CA GLY A 106 2.24 -3.78 -8.71
C GLY A 106 1.37 -3.88 -9.96
N VAL A 107 0.06 -3.66 -9.83
CA VAL A 107 -0.89 -3.66 -10.96
C VAL A 107 -0.88 -2.29 -11.67
N PRO A 108 -0.91 -2.25 -13.01
CA PRO A 108 -0.98 -1.00 -13.77
C PRO A 108 -2.12 -0.10 -13.30
N LEU A 109 -1.87 1.22 -13.26
CA LEU A 109 -2.80 2.18 -12.68
C LEU A 109 -4.23 2.06 -13.25
N LYS A 110 -4.35 1.82 -14.56
CA LYS A 110 -5.64 1.61 -15.25
C LYS A 110 -6.47 0.46 -14.67
N TYR A 111 -5.82 -0.60 -14.20
CA TYR A 111 -6.48 -1.81 -13.69
C TYR A 111 -6.56 -1.87 -12.16
N ARG A 112 -6.05 -0.87 -11.43
CA ARG A 112 -6.13 -0.90 -9.96
C ARG A 112 -7.57 -0.89 -9.44
N ARG A 113 -8.52 -0.35 -10.20
CA ARG A 113 -9.94 -0.35 -9.83
C ARG A 113 -10.53 -1.76 -9.71
N VAL A 114 -10.04 -2.75 -10.50
CA VAL A 114 -10.49 -4.15 -10.34
C VAL A 114 -9.85 -4.87 -9.17
N THR A 115 -8.74 -4.35 -8.66
CA THR A 115 -8.02 -4.95 -7.51
C THR A 115 -8.57 -4.49 -6.16
N ASP A 116 -9.86 -4.17 -6.12
CA ASP A 116 -10.48 -3.59 -4.94
C ASP A 116 -10.35 -4.52 -3.72
N VAL A 117 -10.05 -3.90 -2.58
CA VAL A 117 -9.79 -4.56 -1.31
C VAL A 117 -11.08 -5.21 -0.79
N ASP A 118 -12.24 -4.62 -1.07
CA ASP A 118 -13.53 -5.05 -0.55
C ASP A 118 -14.23 -6.08 -1.46
N THR A 119 -13.66 -6.38 -2.63
CA THR A 119 -14.14 -7.51 -3.45
C THR A 119 -14.06 -8.81 -2.64
N PRO A 120 -15.12 -9.65 -2.61
CA PRO A 120 -15.08 -10.91 -1.88
C PRO A 120 -13.98 -11.82 -2.42
N VAL A 121 -13.35 -12.57 -1.51
CA VAL A 121 -12.33 -13.58 -1.85
C VAL A 121 -13.06 -14.90 -2.07
N THR A 122 -12.88 -15.49 -3.25
CA THR A 122 -13.43 -16.80 -3.64
C THR A 122 -12.26 -17.78 -3.76
N GLU A 123 -12.25 -18.64 -4.78
CA GLU A 123 -11.04 -19.36 -5.20
C GLU A 123 -9.92 -18.38 -5.58
N TYR A 124 -10.28 -17.25 -6.22
CA TYR A 124 -9.35 -16.20 -6.62
C TYR A 124 -9.37 -15.03 -5.64
N LEU A 125 -8.19 -14.43 -5.41
CA LEU A 125 -8.04 -13.31 -4.47
C LEU A 125 -8.87 -12.09 -4.90
N PHE A 126 -9.03 -11.84 -6.19
CA PHE A 126 -9.79 -10.71 -6.74
C PHE A 126 -11.19 -11.09 -7.25
N GLY A 127 -11.67 -12.29 -6.89
CA GLY A 127 -12.96 -12.83 -7.31
C GLY A 127 -12.92 -13.47 -8.70
N ASP A 128 -13.99 -14.19 -9.03
CA ASP A 128 -14.04 -15.05 -10.23
C ASP A 128 -14.31 -14.24 -11.51
N ASN A 129 -15.03 -13.13 -11.41
CA ASN A 129 -15.44 -12.31 -12.56
C ASN A 129 -14.40 -11.25 -12.95
N LEU A 130 -13.11 -11.56 -12.83
CA LEU A 130 -12.05 -10.58 -13.11
C LEU A 130 -12.03 -10.16 -14.58
N ASP A 131 -12.18 -11.10 -15.50
CA ASP A 131 -12.14 -10.84 -16.94
C ASP A 131 -13.28 -9.91 -17.38
N THR A 132 -14.50 -10.19 -16.92
CA THR A 132 -15.67 -9.32 -17.19
C THR A 132 -15.44 -7.91 -16.64
N LYS A 133 -14.89 -7.77 -15.43
CA LYS A 133 -14.57 -6.45 -14.85
C LYS A 133 -13.51 -5.71 -15.65
N LEU A 134 -12.53 -6.41 -16.22
CA LEU A 134 -11.51 -5.80 -17.09
C LEU A 134 -12.13 -5.30 -18.39
N GLU A 135 -12.98 -6.10 -19.04
CA GLU A 135 -13.68 -5.66 -20.25
C GLU A 135 -14.57 -4.45 -20.00
N ASP A 136 -15.29 -4.44 -18.89
CA ASP A 136 -16.19 -3.35 -18.52
C ASP A 136 -15.42 -2.07 -18.24
N LEU A 137 -14.27 -2.15 -17.55
CA LEU A 137 -13.36 -1.01 -17.40
C LEU A 137 -12.89 -0.46 -18.75
N GLU A 138 -12.53 -1.33 -19.70
CA GLU A 138 -12.08 -0.89 -21.02
C GLU A 138 -13.22 -0.29 -21.86
N LYS A 139 -14.46 -0.77 -21.69
CA LYS A 139 -15.66 -0.16 -22.28
C LYS A 139 -15.94 1.22 -21.65
N GLU A 140 -15.81 1.35 -20.34
CA GLU A 140 -15.96 2.62 -19.61
C GLU A 140 -14.92 3.64 -20.04
N ASP A 141 -13.63 3.28 -20.07
CA ASP A 141 -12.55 4.17 -20.49
C ASP A 141 -12.76 4.64 -21.95
N ARG A 142 -13.23 3.76 -22.84
CA ARG A 142 -13.62 4.15 -24.21
C ARG A 142 -14.79 5.13 -24.26
N ARG A 143 -15.79 4.99 -23.38
CA ARG A 143 -16.91 5.95 -23.28
C ARG A 143 -16.43 7.29 -22.73
N ILE A 144 -15.61 7.29 -21.69
CA ILE A 144 -15.03 8.51 -21.11
C ILE A 144 -14.20 9.25 -22.16
N ASN A 145 -13.36 8.55 -22.93
CA ASN A 145 -12.58 9.16 -24.01
C ASN A 145 -13.43 9.69 -25.18
N LYS A 146 -14.67 9.21 -25.36
CA LYS A 146 -15.62 9.79 -26.31
C LYS A 146 -16.34 11.01 -25.75
N LEU A 147 -16.50 11.07 -24.42
CA LEU A 147 -17.14 12.18 -23.69
C LEU A 147 -16.14 13.28 -23.30
N SER A 148 -14.83 12.99 -23.28
CA SER A 148 -13.81 14.01 -23.21
C SER A 148 -13.95 14.87 -24.45
N PHE A 149 -14.61 16.00 -24.30
CA PHE A 149 -14.64 17.05 -25.30
C PHE A 149 -13.21 17.33 -25.73
N ASN A 150 -12.97 17.38 -27.04
CA ASN A 150 -11.76 18.00 -27.56
C ASN A 150 -11.61 19.33 -26.83
N ASP A 151 -10.53 19.49 -26.08
CA ASP A 151 -10.12 20.76 -25.49
C ASP A 151 -9.66 21.76 -26.58
N SER A 152 -10.12 21.57 -27.82
CA SER A 152 -9.98 22.50 -28.93
C SER A 152 -10.75 23.81 -28.70
N PHE A 153 -11.54 23.92 -27.61
CA PHE A 153 -12.09 25.20 -27.16
C PHE A 153 -11.08 26.06 -26.37
N LEU A 154 -10.00 25.47 -25.82
CA LEU A 154 -8.92 26.22 -25.19
C LEU A 154 -7.77 26.58 -26.16
N GLU A 155 -7.67 25.90 -27.31
CA GLU A 155 -6.67 26.21 -28.35
C GLU A 155 -7.03 27.43 -29.23
N GLY A 156 -8.23 28.01 -29.06
CA GLY A 156 -8.66 29.23 -29.76
C GLY A 156 -8.14 30.54 -29.17
N ARG A 157 -7.63 30.57 -27.92
CA ARG A 157 -6.92 31.75 -27.43
C ARG A 157 -5.47 31.66 -27.90
N ARG A 158 -5.22 32.19 -29.09
CA ARG A 158 -3.90 32.75 -29.44
C ARG A 158 -3.51 33.62 -28.24
N VAL A 159 -2.59 33.13 -27.40
CA VAL A 159 -1.96 33.94 -26.35
C VAL A 159 -1.23 35.03 -27.10
N GLU A 160 -1.92 36.15 -27.29
CA GLU A 160 -1.29 37.39 -27.67
C GLU A 160 -0.20 37.61 -26.61
N LYS A 161 1.06 37.51 -27.05
CA LYS A 161 2.22 37.70 -26.18
C LYS A 161 2.14 39.11 -25.63
N ARG A 162 1.48 39.29 -24.49
CA ARG A 162 1.61 40.51 -23.71
C ARG A 162 3.10 40.66 -23.44
N PRO A 163 3.73 41.79 -23.80
CA PRO A 163 5.13 42.00 -23.46
C PRO A 163 5.26 41.82 -21.94
N GLY A 164 6.08 40.85 -21.53
CA GLY A 164 6.40 40.65 -20.12
C GLY A 164 6.98 41.93 -19.53
N PRO A 165 6.87 42.14 -18.21
CA PRO A 165 7.46 43.30 -17.54
C PRO A 165 8.95 43.46 -17.94
N PRO A 166 9.45 44.70 -18.12
CA PRO A 166 10.76 44.98 -18.73
C PRO A 166 11.98 44.30 -18.08
N TRP A 167 11.80 43.74 -16.88
CA TRP A 167 12.83 43.16 -16.03
C TRP A 167 13.05 41.64 -16.25
N GLN A 168 12.30 41.00 -17.15
CA GLN A 168 12.47 39.56 -17.47
C GLN A 168 13.42 39.28 -18.65
N LYS A 169 14.19 40.27 -19.12
CA LYS A 169 15.29 39.99 -20.03
C LYS A 169 16.44 39.36 -19.23
N PRO A 170 16.92 38.16 -19.58
CA PRO A 170 18.10 37.60 -18.93
C PRO A 170 19.27 38.58 -19.15
N PRO A 171 20.11 38.80 -18.14
CA PRO A 171 21.19 39.78 -18.22
C PRO A 171 22.12 39.48 -19.41
N PRO A 172 22.73 40.50 -20.03
CA PRO A 172 23.37 40.41 -21.35
C PRO A 172 24.52 39.40 -21.47
N TYR A 173 25.03 38.87 -20.35
CA TYR A 173 26.00 37.77 -20.34
C TYR A 173 25.40 36.38 -20.60
N PHE A 174 24.07 36.24 -20.53
CA PHE A 174 23.36 34.99 -20.80
C PHE A 174 22.82 34.94 -22.24
N GLN A 175 23.66 35.30 -23.20
CA GLN A 175 23.40 35.03 -24.62
C GLN A 175 24.23 33.82 -25.05
N PRO A 176 23.60 32.65 -25.34
CA PRO A 176 24.32 31.43 -25.73
C PRO A 176 25.30 31.66 -26.89
N LYS A 177 24.94 32.56 -27.83
CA LYS A 177 25.76 32.89 -29.00
C LYS A 177 27.05 33.67 -28.65
N LEU A 178 27.06 34.47 -27.58
CA LEU A 178 28.25 35.20 -27.13
C LEU A 178 29.20 34.26 -26.40
N MET A 179 28.66 33.34 -25.59
CA MET A 179 29.43 32.32 -24.89
C MET A 179 30.09 31.33 -25.88
N GLN A 180 29.38 30.94 -26.94
CA GLN A 180 29.94 30.10 -27.99
C GLN A 180 31.10 30.80 -28.73
N LYS A 181 30.94 32.09 -29.08
CA LYS A 181 32.02 32.88 -29.70
C LYS A 181 33.24 33.06 -28.79
N LEU A 182 33.05 33.19 -27.48
CA LEU A 182 34.15 33.27 -26.52
C LEU A 182 34.87 31.93 -26.39
N LEU A 183 34.13 30.82 -26.30
CA LEU A 183 34.70 29.47 -26.27
C LEU A 183 35.49 29.16 -27.55
N ASP A 184 34.95 29.48 -28.72
CA ASP A 184 35.67 29.29 -30.00
C ASP A 184 36.96 30.12 -30.04
N LYS A 185 36.94 31.37 -29.57
CA LYS A 185 38.12 32.25 -29.52
C LYS A 185 39.20 31.76 -28.55
N TYR A 186 38.81 31.18 -27.41
CA TYR A 186 39.74 30.68 -26.40
C TYR A 186 40.28 29.28 -26.74
N MET A 187 39.48 28.42 -27.35
CA MET A 187 39.90 27.06 -27.75
C MET A 187 40.82 27.08 -28.98
N TYR A 188 40.64 28.02 -29.92
CA TYR A 188 41.52 28.15 -31.09
C TYR A 188 42.93 28.69 -30.74
N ARG A 189 43.07 29.49 -29.67
CA ARG A 189 44.38 30.01 -29.21
C ARG A 189 45.25 28.97 -28.49
N ARG A 190 44.68 27.87 -27.99
CA ARG A 190 45.47 26.79 -27.38
C ARG A 190 46.00 25.79 -28.42
N ALA A 191 45.38 25.69 -29.61
CA ALA A 191 45.78 24.75 -30.66
C ALA A 191 47.00 25.21 -31.48
N THR A 192 47.40 26.48 -31.43
CA THR A 192 48.51 27.04 -32.23
C THR A 192 49.76 27.39 -31.43
N ARG A 193 49.84 27.01 -30.14
CA ARG A 193 51.01 27.26 -29.27
C ARG A 193 51.85 26.02 -28.96
N THR A 194 51.60 24.90 -29.63
CA THR A 194 52.36 23.64 -29.53
C THR A 194 52.85 23.18 -30.91
N ARG A 195 53.54 24.08 -31.63
CA ARG A 195 54.47 23.71 -32.71
C ARG A 195 55.51 24.84 -32.89
N ARG A 196 56.77 24.44 -32.71
CA ARG A 196 58.04 25.20 -32.65
C ARG A 196 58.39 25.77 -31.29
#